data_AF-A0A9P7UPR2-F1
#
_entry.id   AF-A0A9P7UPR2-F1
#
_cell.length_a   1.000
_cell.length_b   1.000
_cell.length_c   1.000
_cell.angle_alpha   90.00
_cell.angle_beta   90.00
_cell.angle_gamma   90.00
#
_symmetry.space_group_name_H-M   'P 1'
#
loop_
_entity.id
_entity.type
_entity.pdbx_description
1 polymer ?
#
loop_
_entity_poly.entity_id
_entity_poly.type
_entity_poly.pdbx_seq_one_letter_code
_entity_poly.pdbx_strand_id
1 'polypeptide(L)'
;MTASRPPPILVQDSKFSRPQGGVVETVDSDGEVELTYSVVNQPRHGTSPTASPPESPPSQTTNTMNPTTPPASVISFSGQSYPYYADSRPGTRSGITSLTGSIADLTGMSSIYGSRPSTASTKREAFASPPSRPLTIYSAPSVTKIRRERPKSTMLGNNSALSKPWIGKRDPYSRIAYTITYSVAFLGIVVSAIKCYFDYQSLSFITENLCPVLDENFDSADGVFGDNGKFFREVDMSGFGNGDFAMATGSENNSFVANGNLYILPTLTSDSIPLDAILDGHVYNITDCTFNITRGATYTQSSVDAPHSLGTSPIGPNTFDADGYYKACSAYSNATAGRIINPVQSARLSTRKSASIKFGKVEVRAKIPTGDWMWPAIWMLPVDNAYGAWPLSGEIDLMEARGNGPSYPNQGTNYVRGSLNWGPTTWLNAVAKTYGWWKLRRGSYDTDFHTYTLEWTPKFIRIYVDTRLHYLLETKLKEDFWERGEFPTVIQNGSEVINLQNPWSNGTKAAPFDQRFYLILNVAVGGTNGWFPDGGEKPWLNGAATSKLPISYIDWERVDLTLTLAAMRDFLVAKDKWYPSWPENLEKRALVM
;
A
#
# COMPACT_ATOMS: atom_id res chain seq x y z
N MET A 1 47.58 -50.35 42.24
CA MET A 1 48.23 -49.27 43.03
C MET A 1 47.22 -48.14 43.18
N THR A 2 46.77 -47.98 44.42
CA THR A 2 46.20 -46.81 45.12
C THR A 2 45.61 -45.64 44.33
N ALA A 3 44.35 -45.38 44.70
CA ALA A 3 43.48 -44.25 44.36
C ALA A 3 43.93 -42.91 44.96
N SER A 4 43.43 -41.81 44.37
CA SER A 4 43.06 -40.61 45.12
C SER A 4 41.99 -39.81 44.36
N ARG A 5 40.75 -39.87 44.89
CA ARG A 5 39.65 -38.94 44.59
C ARG A 5 39.95 -37.56 45.19
N PRO A 6 39.53 -36.45 44.57
CA PRO A 6 39.42 -35.16 45.26
C PRO A 6 38.12 -35.10 46.12
N PRO A 7 38.09 -34.28 47.18
CA PRO A 7 37.09 -34.33 48.26
C PRO A 7 35.77 -33.62 47.91
N PRO A 8 34.67 -33.96 48.60
CA PRO A 8 33.41 -33.23 48.53
C PRO A 8 33.45 -32.01 49.46
N ILE A 9 33.00 -30.84 49.01
CA ILE A 9 32.77 -29.68 49.88
C ILE A 9 31.28 -29.42 50.00
N LEU A 10 30.90 -29.17 51.25
CA LEU A 10 29.57 -29.12 51.82
C LEU A 10 28.64 -28.08 51.20
N VAL A 11 27.40 -28.54 51.06
CA VAL A 11 26.17 -27.75 51.03
C VAL A 11 26.10 -26.89 52.30
N GLN A 12 26.01 -25.57 52.12
CA GLN A 12 25.54 -24.66 53.15
C GLN A 12 24.17 -24.14 52.70
N ASP A 13 23.13 -24.68 53.33
CA ASP A 13 21.76 -24.17 53.24
C ASP A 13 21.72 -22.74 53.78
N SER A 14 21.62 -21.76 52.89
CA SER A 14 21.13 -20.43 53.24
C SER A 14 19.68 -20.33 52.80
N LYS A 15 18.77 -20.52 53.78
CA LYS A 15 17.36 -20.19 53.65
C LYS A 15 17.21 -18.70 53.31
N PHE A 16 16.95 -18.38 52.05
CA PHE A 16 16.32 -17.12 51.68
C PHE A 16 14.81 -17.33 51.64
N SER A 17 14.18 -16.93 52.74
CA SER A 17 12.73 -16.86 52.90
C SER A 17 12.15 -15.88 51.86
N ARG A 18 11.22 -16.36 51.03
CA ARG A 18 10.35 -15.51 50.21
C ARG A 18 9.59 -14.54 51.13
N PRO A 19 9.45 -13.25 50.81
CA PRO A 19 8.48 -12.41 51.50
C PRO A 19 7.08 -12.88 51.09
N GLN A 20 6.35 -13.46 52.04
CA GLN A 20 4.90 -13.63 51.93
C GLN A 20 4.27 -12.23 52.07
N GLY A 21 3.79 -11.66 50.97
CA GLY A 21 2.79 -10.61 51.03
C GLY A 21 1.46 -11.24 51.43
N GLY A 22 0.99 -10.96 52.64
CA GLY A 22 -0.34 -11.39 53.08
C GLY A 22 -1.41 -10.49 52.47
N VAL A 23 -2.41 -11.11 51.83
CA VAL A 23 -3.68 -10.46 51.47
C VAL A 23 -4.56 -10.54 52.71
N VAL A 24 -5.06 -9.40 53.19
CA VAL A 24 -6.12 -9.36 54.21
C VAL A 24 -7.42 -9.08 53.48
N GLU A 25 -8.33 -10.04 53.51
CA GLU A 25 -9.67 -9.95 52.94
C GLU A 25 -10.63 -9.53 54.06
N THR A 26 -11.26 -8.35 53.93
CA THR A 26 -12.36 -7.95 54.83
C THR A 26 -13.58 -7.64 53.99
N VAL A 27 -14.67 -8.36 54.27
CA VAL A 27 -15.97 -8.23 53.62
C VAL A 27 -16.80 -7.25 54.44
N ASP A 28 -17.25 -6.15 53.83
CA ASP A 28 -18.26 -5.26 54.44
C ASP A 28 -19.67 -5.81 54.18
N SER A 29 -20.64 -5.39 55.00
CA SER A 29 -22.02 -5.90 55.05
C SER A 29 -22.86 -5.78 53.78
N ASP A 30 -22.33 -5.16 52.72
CA ASP A 30 -22.99 -5.01 51.41
C ASP A 30 -22.31 -5.81 50.27
N GLY A 31 -21.31 -6.65 50.56
CA GLY A 31 -20.88 -7.72 49.64
C GLY A 31 -19.91 -7.36 48.51
N GLU A 32 -19.22 -6.22 48.56
CA GLU A 32 -18.10 -5.92 47.66
C GLU A 32 -16.73 -6.23 48.31
N VAL A 33 -15.78 -6.71 47.50
CA VAL A 33 -14.42 -7.11 47.93
C VAL A 33 -13.42 -6.04 47.48
N GLU A 34 -12.79 -5.36 48.43
CA GLU A 34 -11.74 -4.36 48.17
C GLU A 34 -10.34 -4.93 48.49
N LEU A 35 -9.43 -4.93 47.50
CA LEU A 35 -8.05 -5.42 47.65
C LEU A 35 -7.09 -4.24 47.85
N THR A 36 -6.57 -4.05 49.07
CA THR A 36 -5.58 -3.01 49.37
C THR A 36 -4.17 -3.56 49.51
N TYR A 37 -3.21 -3.02 48.76
CA TYR A 37 -1.78 -3.35 48.87
C TYR A 37 -1.04 -2.33 49.74
N SER A 38 -0.36 -2.79 50.79
CA SER A 38 0.47 -1.95 51.67
C SER A 38 1.96 -2.11 51.34
N VAL A 39 2.65 -1.04 50.94
CA VAL A 39 4.11 -1.03 50.76
C VAL A 39 4.74 -0.22 51.89
N VAL A 40 5.60 -0.86 52.68
CA VAL A 40 6.36 -0.24 53.77
C VAL A 40 7.64 0.40 53.21
N ASN A 41 7.77 1.72 53.30
CA ASN A 41 9.01 2.46 53.01
C ASN A 41 9.85 2.64 54.29
N GLN A 42 11.16 2.39 54.21
CA GLN A 42 12.15 2.78 55.23
C GLN A 42 13.01 3.98 54.79
N PRO A 43 13.56 4.80 55.73
CA PRO A 43 13.95 6.18 55.45
C PRO A 43 15.44 6.42 55.11
N ARG A 44 15.68 7.59 54.50
CA ARG A 44 16.95 8.17 54.01
C ARG A 44 17.99 8.45 55.10
N HIS A 45 19.27 8.32 54.73
CA HIS A 45 20.38 9.10 55.28
C HIS A 45 20.91 10.08 54.22
N GLY A 46 21.05 11.35 54.60
CA GLY A 46 21.56 12.42 53.75
C GLY A 46 22.96 12.85 54.12
N THR A 47 23.64 13.50 53.18
CA THR A 47 24.73 14.46 53.40
C THR A 47 24.77 15.43 52.21
N SER A 48 24.74 16.73 52.52
CA SER A 48 25.10 17.85 51.64
C SER A 48 26.37 18.49 52.22
N PRO A 49 27.14 19.31 51.47
CA PRO A 49 27.02 20.75 51.73
C PRO A 49 27.32 21.73 50.55
N THR A 50 26.62 22.89 50.55
CA THR A 50 27.02 24.31 50.27
C THR A 50 27.79 24.72 48.98
N ALA A 51 27.65 25.91 48.35
CA ALA A 51 26.79 27.10 48.44
C ALA A 51 27.08 28.07 47.23
N SER A 52 26.01 28.60 46.60
CA SER A 52 25.65 29.90 45.95
C SER A 52 26.66 30.86 45.20
N PRO A 53 26.21 31.97 44.50
CA PRO A 53 26.25 32.21 43.03
C PRO A 53 27.03 33.53 42.65
N PRO A 54 26.97 34.18 41.43
CA PRO A 54 25.78 34.90 40.89
C PRO A 54 25.72 35.14 39.33
N GLU A 55 24.66 35.86 38.91
CA GLU A 55 24.57 36.86 37.80
C GLU A 55 24.26 36.48 36.32
N SER A 56 23.08 36.93 35.87
CA SER A 56 22.66 37.37 34.51
C SER A 56 22.86 38.91 34.38
N PRO A 57 22.48 39.71 33.32
CA PRO A 57 21.70 39.52 32.05
C PRO A 57 22.39 40.30 30.85
N PRO A 58 21.77 40.84 29.73
CA PRO A 58 20.35 41.00 29.38
C PRO A 58 19.86 40.77 27.93
N SER A 59 18.52 40.82 27.90
CA SER A 59 17.49 40.89 26.85
C SER A 59 17.69 41.84 25.66
N GLN A 60 17.00 41.52 24.55
CA GLN A 60 16.11 42.49 23.87
C GLN A 60 14.85 41.82 23.31
N THR A 61 13.76 42.58 23.42
CA THR A 61 12.33 42.27 23.30
C THR A 61 11.73 42.72 21.96
N THR A 62 10.44 42.36 21.79
CA THR A 62 9.39 42.92 20.90
C THR A 62 9.11 42.10 19.63
N ASN A 63 7.87 41.83 19.20
CA ASN A 63 6.53 42.12 19.72
C ASN A 63 5.51 41.17 19.05
N THR A 64 4.39 41.01 19.76
CA THR A 64 3.13 40.30 19.47
C THR A 64 2.40 40.66 18.16
N MET A 65 1.75 39.66 17.52
CA MET A 65 0.28 39.53 17.30
C MET A 65 -0.09 38.71 16.04
N ASN A 66 -0.88 37.66 16.23
CA ASN A 66 -1.85 37.11 15.25
C ASN A 66 -3.11 38.02 15.26
N PRO A 67 -3.90 38.17 14.17
CA PRO A 67 -4.85 37.10 13.79
C PRO A 67 -5.30 37.03 12.30
N THR A 68 -6.00 35.93 11.97
CA THR A 68 -6.98 35.69 10.87
C THR A 68 -6.53 35.51 9.39
N THR A 69 -6.99 34.40 8.79
CA THR A 69 -6.98 34.00 7.36
C THR A 69 -8.23 34.53 6.59
N PRO A 70 -8.40 34.29 5.27
CA PRO A 70 -7.54 34.53 4.10
C PRO A 70 -8.29 35.39 3.02
N PRO A 71 -7.72 35.63 1.81
CA PRO A 71 -8.38 35.01 0.65
C PRO A 71 -7.44 34.55 -0.48
N ALA A 72 -7.99 33.64 -1.29
CA ALA A 72 -7.45 33.14 -2.53
C ALA A 72 -7.39 34.20 -3.64
N SER A 73 -6.36 34.14 -4.49
CA SER A 73 -6.43 34.72 -5.84
C SER A 73 -5.59 33.94 -6.85
N VAL A 74 -6.28 33.54 -7.91
CA VAL A 74 -5.86 32.92 -9.16
C VAL A 74 -4.72 33.71 -9.83
N ILE A 75 -3.66 33.02 -10.28
CA ILE A 75 -2.66 33.59 -11.20
C ILE A 75 -2.83 32.90 -12.55
N SER A 76 -3.26 33.68 -13.56
CA SER A 76 -3.23 33.31 -14.97
C SER A 76 -1.96 33.80 -15.63
N PHE A 77 -1.43 33.00 -16.55
CA PHE A 77 -0.30 33.31 -17.42
C PHE A 77 -0.59 34.50 -18.35
N SER A 78 0.35 35.45 -18.40
CA SER A 78 0.50 36.42 -19.48
C SER A 78 1.92 36.38 -20.01
N GLY A 79 2.08 36.10 -21.30
CA GLY A 79 3.36 36.07 -22.00
C GLY A 79 3.71 37.36 -22.74
N GLN A 80 4.98 37.39 -23.17
CA GLN A 80 5.68 38.31 -24.08
C GLN A 80 6.05 39.69 -23.50
N SER A 81 7.24 40.27 -23.73
CA SER A 81 8.01 40.31 -24.99
C SER A 81 9.50 40.65 -24.77
N TYR A 82 10.34 40.23 -25.72
CA TYR A 82 11.79 40.45 -25.88
C TYR A 82 12.20 41.91 -26.19
N PRO A 83 13.51 42.20 -26.14
CA PRO A 83 14.15 43.01 -27.18
C PRO A 83 15.34 42.33 -27.88
N TYR A 84 15.49 42.75 -29.13
CA TYR A 84 16.48 42.46 -30.17
C TYR A 84 17.97 42.57 -29.77
N TYR A 85 18.83 41.73 -30.36
CA TYR A 85 20.10 42.16 -31.00
C TYR A 85 20.55 41.15 -32.07
N ALA A 86 21.51 41.57 -32.89
CA ALA A 86 21.59 41.35 -34.33
C ALA A 86 22.57 40.25 -34.82
N ASP A 87 22.24 39.76 -36.02
CA ASP A 87 23.10 39.50 -37.20
C ASP A 87 24.22 38.43 -37.19
N SER A 88 24.07 37.39 -38.05
CA SER A 88 24.92 37.12 -39.24
C SER A 88 24.69 35.71 -39.84
N ARG A 89 24.54 35.65 -41.18
CA ARG A 89 24.45 34.46 -42.08
C ARG A 89 25.87 33.99 -42.53
N PRO A 90 26.11 32.99 -43.44
CA PRO A 90 25.21 32.16 -44.29
C PRO A 90 25.59 30.66 -44.54
N GLY A 91 24.65 29.93 -45.19
CA GLY A 91 24.93 28.85 -46.19
C GLY A 91 24.55 27.42 -45.76
N THR A 92 24.10 26.47 -46.61
CA THR A 92 23.70 26.40 -48.02
C THR A 92 22.99 25.03 -48.25
N ARG A 93 21.98 24.98 -49.14
CA ARG A 93 21.60 23.89 -50.08
C ARG A 93 21.46 22.40 -49.63
N SER A 94 20.27 21.83 -49.87
CA SER A 94 19.95 20.92 -50.99
C SER A 94 18.82 19.92 -50.66
N GLY A 95 17.84 19.79 -51.54
CA GLY A 95 16.82 18.73 -51.51
C GLY A 95 17.04 17.69 -52.61
N ILE A 96 16.49 16.49 -52.43
CA ILE A 96 16.21 15.49 -53.48
C ILE A 96 14.89 14.76 -53.15
N THR A 97 14.11 14.51 -54.20
CA THR A 97 12.78 13.90 -54.31
C THR A 97 12.78 12.41 -54.67
N SER A 98 11.58 11.78 -54.58
CA SER A 98 11.09 10.60 -55.35
C SER A 98 11.50 9.20 -54.81
N LEU A 99 10.75 8.10 -54.86
CA LEU A 99 9.41 7.73 -55.40
C LEU A 99 8.97 6.34 -54.82
N THR A 100 7.66 6.21 -54.57
CA THR A 100 6.70 5.07 -54.65
C THR A 100 7.12 3.58 -54.73
N GLY A 101 6.32 2.74 -54.04
CA GLY A 101 6.00 1.36 -54.42
C GLY A 101 4.96 0.71 -53.48
N SER A 102 3.70 0.59 -53.92
CA SER A 102 2.59 -0.13 -53.26
C SER A 102 2.15 -1.33 -54.11
N ILE A 103 1.48 -2.33 -53.49
CA ILE A 103 0.29 -3.13 -53.91
C ILE A 103 0.13 -4.28 -52.87
N ALA A 104 -0.92 -4.32 -52.02
CA ALA A 104 -2.29 -4.89 -52.19
C ALA A 104 -2.33 -6.43 -51.95
N ASP A 105 -3.33 -7.11 -51.35
CA ASP A 105 -4.81 -7.00 -51.37
C ASP A 105 -5.43 -7.85 -50.21
N LEU A 106 -6.48 -7.36 -49.49
CA LEU A 106 -7.94 -7.70 -49.55
C LEU A 106 -8.40 -9.05 -48.93
N THR A 107 -9.46 -9.12 -48.11
CA THR A 107 -10.89 -8.94 -48.49
C THR A 107 -11.87 -8.80 -47.29
N GLY A 108 -13.03 -8.14 -47.52
CA GLY A 108 -14.26 -8.25 -46.69
C GLY A 108 -15.29 -7.11 -46.83
N MET A 109 -16.32 -7.30 -47.68
CA MET A 109 -17.44 -6.41 -48.15
C MET A 109 -18.44 -5.89 -47.07
N SER A 110 -19.25 -4.82 -47.24
CA SER A 110 -20.26 -4.55 -48.31
C SER A 110 -20.91 -3.13 -48.26
N SER A 111 -21.02 -2.47 -49.45
CA SER A 111 -22.19 -1.87 -50.19
C SER A 111 -23.37 -1.15 -49.44
N ILE A 112 -24.05 -0.06 -49.88
CA ILE A 112 -24.11 0.87 -51.05
C ILE A 112 -24.97 2.10 -50.62
N TYR A 113 -24.61 3.35 -51.00
CA TYR A 113 -25.53 4.40 -51.52
C TYR A 113 -24.78 5.64 -52.06
N GLY A 114 -25.08 6.01 -53.32
CA GLY A 114 -25.31 7.38 -53.83
C GLY A 114 -24.22 8.48 -53.73
N SER A 115 -23.76 8.95 -54.88
CA SER A 115 -22.72 9.96 -55.13
C SER A 115 -23.20 11.43 -55.19
N ARG A 116 -22.41 12.39 -54.66
CA ARG A 116 -22.11 13.76 -55.19
C ARG A 116 -21.16 14.57 -54.27
N PRO A 117 -20.50 15.66 -54.73
CA PRO A 117 -19.10 15.98 -54.40
C PRO A 117 -18.91 16.95 -53.24
N SER A 118 -17.72 16.85 -52.64
CA SER A 118 -17.21 17.62 -51.50
C SER A 118 -17.06 19.12 -51.78
N THR A 119 -17.74 19.93 -50.97
CA THR A 119 -17.40 21.35 -50.78
C THR A 119 -16.49 21.47 -49.55
N ALA A 120 -15.35 22.12 -49.77
CA ALA A 120 -14.40 22.46 -48.72
C ALA A 120 -15.02 23.43 -47.71
N SER A 121 -15.19 22.99 -46.46
CA SER A 121 -15.52 23.88 -45.35
C SER A 121 -14.23 24.52 -44.83
N THR A 122 -14.04 25.80 -45.10
CA THR A 122 -13.10 26.64 -44.38
C THR A 122 -13.65 26.90 -42.97
N LYS A 123 -13.09 26.20 -41.97
CA LYS A 123 -13.32 26.55 -40.56
C LYS A 123 -12.67 27.90 -40.29
N ARG A 124 -13.49 28.90 -39.97
CA ARG A 124 -13.08 30.24 -39.54
C ARG A 124 -13.03 30.24 -38.01
N GLU A 125 -11.91 30.66 -37.42
CA GLU A 125 -11.77 30.78 -35.97
C GLU A 125 -12.60 31.94 -35.41
N ALA A 126 -13.21 31.73 -34.24
CA ALA A 126 -14.21 32.61 -33.63
C ALA A 126 -13.68 33.97 -33.12
N PHE A 127 -12.38 34.25 -33.25
CA PHE A 127 -11.75 35.48 -32.74
C PHE A 127 -10.93 36.26 -33.79
N ALA A 128 -11.04 35.95 -35.08
CA ALA A 128 -10.36 36.72 -36.12
C ALA A 128 -11.11 38.04 -36.46
N SER A 129 -10.39 39.17 -36.47
CA SER A 129 -10.91 40.44 -37.00
C SER A 129 -11.26 40.32 -38.49
N PRO A 130 -12.33 40.99 -38.98
CA PRO A 130 -12.68 40.94 -40.40
C PRO A 130 -11.60 41.60 -41.29
N PRO A 131 -11.37 41.09 -42.52
CA PRO A 131 -10.38 41.65 -43.42
C PRO A 131 -10.77 43.06 -43.88
N SER A 132 -9.78 43.96 -43.94
CA SER A 132 -9.92 45.31 -44.49
C SER A 132 -10.18 45.25 -46.00
N ARG A 133 -11.23 45.93 -46.48
CA ARG A 133 -11.54 46.00 -47.91
C ARG A 133 -10.51 46.85 -48.68
N PRO A 134 -10.20 46.50 -49.95
CA PRO A 134 -9.30 47.30 -50.79
C PRO A 134 -10.00 48.59 -51.29
N LEU A 135 -9.23 49.68 -51.36
CA LEU A 135 -9.66 50.94 -51.95
C LEU A 135 -9.62 50.85 -53.47
N THR A 136 -10.78 50.89 -54.13
CA THR A 136 -10.87 51.01 -55.58
C THR A 136 -10.78 52.48 -55.98
N ILE A 137 -9.66 52.85 -56.60
CA ILE A 137 -9.47 54.12 -57.31
C ILE A 137 -10.13 53.97 -58.67
N TYR A 138 -11.12 54.80 -58.98
CA TYR A 138 -11.56 55.04 -60.36
C TYR A 138 -11.62 56.54 -60.65
N SER A 139 -10.99 56.86 -61.78
CA SER A 139 -10.81 58.16 -62.42
C SER A 139 -12.12 58.82 -62.86
N ALA A 140 -12.21 60.14 -62.63
CA ALA A 140 -13.17 61.07 -63.23
C ALA A 140 -12.94 61.21 -64.76
N PRO A 141 -13.90 61.64 -65.60
CA PRO A 141 -14.74 62.86 -65.45
C PRO A 141 -16.23 62.67 -65.82
N SER A 142 -17.18 63.42 -65.28
CA SER A 142 -17.64 64.73 -65.78
C SER A 142 -18.69 65.27 -64.79
N VAL A 143 -18.61 66.56 -64.48
CA VAL A 143 -19.36 67.21 -63.40
C VAL A 143 -20.80 67.48 -63.83
N THR A 144 -21.73 66.66 -63.33
CA THR A 144 -23.07 67.12 -62.98
C THR A 144 -23.26 66.84 -61.49
N LYS A 145 -23.17 67.90 -60.67
CA LYS A 145 -23.45 67.82 -59.24
C LYS A 145 -24.95 67.54 -59.03
N ILE A 146 -25.35 66.28 -59.10
CA ILE A 146 -26.60 65.86 -58.45
C ILE A 146 -26.33 66.00 -56.96
N ARG A 147 -26.94 67.03 -56.35
CA ARG A 147 -26.96 67.20 -54.89
C ARG A 147 -27.76 66.05 -54.29
N ARG A 148 -27.12 64.89 -54.08
CA ARG A 148 -27.66 63.87 -53.19
C ARG A 148 -27.54 64.42 -51.78
N GLU A 149 -28.69 64.59 -51.12
CA GLU A 149 -28.68 64.87 -49.68
C GLU A 149 -27.89 63.78 -48.97
N ARG A 150 -26.97 64.18 -48.08
CA ARG A 150 -26.27 63.22 -47.22
C ARG A 150 -27.34 62.44 -46.45
N PRO A 151 -27.26 61.09 -46.36
CA PRO A 151 -28.16 60.35 -45.49
C PRO A 151 -28.02 60.94 -44.08
N LYS A 152 -29.15 61.36 -43.50
CA LYS A 152 -29.16 61.90 -42.14
C LYS A 152 -28.57 60.84 -41.21
N SER A 153 -27.58 61.24 -40.42
CA SER A 153 -26.97 60.41 -39.38
C SER A 153 -28.06 59.73 -38.54
N THR A 154 -27.94 58.42 -38.31
CA THR A 154 -28.78 57.66 -37.36
C THR A 154 -28.39 57.91 -35.91
N MET A 155 -27.36 58.74 -35.66
CA MET A 155 -26.99 59.19 -34.33
C MET A 155 -28.13 60.08 -33.80
N LEU A 156 -28.86 59.57 -32.81
CA LEU A 156 -29.91 60.32 -32.13
C LEU A 156 -29.35 61.67 -31.65
N GLY A 157 -30.08 62.75 -31.90
CA GLY A 157 -29.71 64.06 -31.39
C GLY A 157 -29.74 64.05 -29.86
N ASN A 158 -28.87 64.85 -29.22
CA ASN A 158 -28.72 64.90 -27.75
C ASN A 158 -30.06 65.07 -26.98
N ASN A 159 -31.12 65.56 -27.63
CA ASN A 159 -32.44 65.81 -27.03
C ASN A 159 -33.59 64.99 -27.65
N SER A 160 -33.35 64.04 -28.55
CA SER A 160 -34.41 63.14 -29.01
C SER A 160 -34.57 62.01 -27.99
N ALA A 161 -35.67 62.05 -27.22
CA ALA A 161 -36.02 60.97 -26.30
C ALA A 161 -36.12 59.66 -27.09
N LEU A 162 -35.16 58.77 -26.87
CA LEU A 162 -35.19 57.41 -27.41
C LEU A 162 -36.50 56.77 -26.96
N SER A 163 -37.41 56.47 -27.89
CA SER A 163 -38.62 55.76 -27.52
C SER A 163 -38.20 54.37 -27.04
N LYS A 164 -38.51 54.07 -25.79
CA LYS A 164 -38.26 52.76 -25.17
C LYS A 164 -39.61 52.05 -25.06
N PRO A 165 -40.24 51.61 -26.16
CA PRO A 165 -41.58 51.00 -26.13
C PRO A 165 -41.65 49.76 -25.24
N TRP A 166 -40.51 49.11 -24.98
CA TRP A 166 -40.36 48.02 -24.01
C TRP A 166 -40.56 48.44 -22.53
N ILE A 167 -40.61 49.73 -22.23
CA ILE A 167 -40.95 50.26 -20.89
C ILE A 167 -42.46 50.46 -20.74
N GLY A 168 -43.19 50.68 -21.84
CA GLY A 168 -44.62 51.04 -21.82
C GLY A 168 -45.56 49.86 -21.54
N LYS A 169 -45.25 48.67 -22.05
CA LYS A 169 -46.06 47.46 -21.86
C LYS A 169 -45.19 46.33 -21.31
N ARG A 170 -45.44 45.94 -20.06
CA ARG A 170 -44.73 44.82 -19.43
C ARG A 170 -45.13 43.52 -20.13
N ASP A 171 -44.14 42.77 -20.61
CA ASP A 171 -44.35 41.45 -21.18
C ASP A 171 -44.52 40.41 -20.06
N PRO A 172 -45.69 39.75 -19.94
CA PRO A 172 -45.90 38.71 -18.93
C PRO A 172 -45.01 37.48 -19.16
N TYR A 173 -44.65 37.16 -20.41
CA TYR A 173 -43.83 36.00 -20.72
C TYR A 173 -42.38 36.18 -20.24
N SER A 174 -41.84 37.40 -20.28
CA SER A 174 -40.56 37.72 -19.66
C SER A 174 -40.53 37.40 -18.16
N ARG A 175 -41.59 37.75 -17.40
CA ARG A 175 -41.67 37.41 -15.96
C ARG A 175 -41.76 35.91 -15.72
N ILE A 176 -42.55 35.21 -16.55
CA ILE A 176 -42.66 33.75 -16.49
C ILE A 176 -41.30 33.11 -16.79
N ALA A 177 -40.56 33.60 -17.79
CA ALA A 177 -39.24 33.09 -18.14
C ALA A 177 -38.22 33.25 -16.99
N TYR A 178 -38.18 34.42 -16.34
CA TYR A 178 -37.35 34.61 -15.14
C TYR A 178 -37.79 33.70 -14.00
N THR A 179 -39.09 33.59 -13.75
CA THR A 179 -39.63 32.73 -12.69
C THR A 179 -39.28 31.27 -12.93
N ILE A 180 -39.45 30.76 -14.15
CA ILE A 180 -39.05 29.40 -14.54
C ILE A 180 -37.55 29.20 -14.34
N THR A 181 -36.73 30.16 -14.81
CA THR A 181 -35.26 30.07 -14.69
C THR A 181 -34.82 29.98 -13.23
N TYR A 182 -35.35 30.85 -12.36
CA TYR A 182 -35.03 30.82 -10.93
C TYR A 182 -35.60 29.57 -10.24
N SER A 183 -36.80 29.11 -10.60
CA SER A 183 -37.37 27.88 -10.06
C SER A 183 -36.54 26.65 -10.44
N VAL A 184 -36.06 26.56 -11.68
CA VAL A 184 -35.18 25.46 -12.12
C VAL A 184 -33.83 25.54 -11.41
N ALA A 185 -33.23 26.73 -11.28
CA ALA A 185 -31.99 26.91 -10.54
C ALA A 185 -32.13 26.52 -9.06
N PHE A 186 -33.22 26.96 -8.42
CA PHE A 186 -33.54 26.61 -7.03
C PHE A 186 -33.78 25.10 -6.87
N LEU A 187 -34.54 24.48 -7.77
CA LEU A 187 -34.74 23.04 -7.78
C LEU A 187 -33.41 22.28 -7.90
N GLY A 188 -32.50 22.75 -8.75
CA GLY A 188 -31.15 22.19 -8.88
C GLY A 188 -30.35 22.26 -7.58
N ILE A 189 -30.43 23.38 -6.86
CA ILE A 189 -29.80 23.54 -5.53
C ILE A 189 -30.43 22.59 -4.52
N VAL A 190 -31.75 22.49 -4.48
CA VAL A 190 -32.47 21.60 -3.55
C VAL A 190 -32.11 20.13 -3.81
N VAL A 191 -32.14 19.68 -5.06
CA VAL A 191 -31.75 18.31 -5.42
C VAL A 191 -30.29 18.04 -5.07
N SER A 192 -29.40 19.01 -5.29
CA SER A 192 -27.98 18.90 -4.91
C SER A 192 -27.81 18.77 -3.40
N ALA A 193 -28.54 19.55 -2.60
CA ALA A 193 -28.52 19.47 -1.15
C ALA A 193 -29.05 18.14 -0.63
N ILE A 194 -30.16 17.65 -1.21
CA ILE A 194 -30.73 16.33 -0.89
C ILE A 194 -29.72 15.23 -1.20
N LYS A 195 -29.06 15.30 -2.37
CA LYS A 195 -28.00 14.34 -2.74
C LYS A 195 -26.84 14.38 -1.73
N CYS A 196 -26.35 15.56 -1.39
CA CYS A 196 -25.26 15.71 -0.41
C CYS A 196 -25.65 15.13 0.95
N TYR A 197 -26.89 15.32 1.39
CA TYR A 197 -27.41 14.75 2.63
C TYR A 197 -27.42 13.22 2.60
N PHE A 198 -27.94 12.61 1.54
CA PHE A 198 -27.94 11.14 1.42
C PHE A 198 -26.53 10.57 1.26
N ASP A 199 -25.66 11.24 0.52
CA ASP A 199 -24.26 10.84 0.40
C ASP A 199 -23.59 10.87 1.78
N TYR A 200 -23.74 11.95 2.54
CA TYR A 200 -23.21 12.09 3.89
C TYR A 200 -23.72 10.98 4.84
N GLN A 201 -25.03 10.70 4.81
CA GLN A 201 -25.62 9.62 5.62
C GLN A 201 -25.15 8.22 5.19
N SER A 202 -24.70 8.05 3.94
CA SER A 202 -24.21 6.77 3.43
C SER A 202 -22.76 6.46 3.81
N LEU A 203 -22.02 7.46 4.32
CA LEU A 203 -20.63 7.32 4.71
C LEU A 203 -20.51 6.51 6.00
N SER A 204 -19.61 5.53 5.98
CA SER A 204 -19.31 4.71 7.14
C SER A 204 -18.09 5.29 7.86
N PHE A 205 -18.27 5.62 9.14
CA PHE A 205 -17.23 6.15 10.01
C PHE A 205 -17.23 5.38 11.34
N ILE A 206 -16.07 5.33 11.98
CA ILE A 206 -15.98 4.90 13.37
C ILE A 206 -16.46 6.08 14.23
N THR A 207 -17.60 5.93 14.89
CA THR A 207 -18.20 6.95 15.76
C THR A 207 -17.84 6.76 17.22
N GLU A 208 -17.32 5.59 17.57
CA GLU A 208 -16.97 5.21 18.93
C GLU A 208 -15.58 5.71 19.31
N ASN A 209 -15.37 5.98 20.60
CA ASN A 209 -14.04 6.32 21.11
C ASN A 209 -13.15 5.09 21.06
N LEU A 210 -12.01 5.19 20.39
CA LEU A 210 -11.01 4.13 20.31
C LEU A 210 -10.08 4.17 21.53
N CYS A 211 -9.71 3.00 22.04
CA CYS A 211 -8.66 2.86 23.04
C CYS A 211 -7.36 2.37 22.37
N PRO A 212 -6.17 2.83 22.81
CA PRO A 212 -4.91 2.38 22.26
C PRO A 212 -4.66 0.91 22.64
N VAL A 213 -4.45 0.06 21.63
CA VAL A 213 -4.06 -1.36 21.81
C VAL A 213 -2.54 -1.51 21.69
N LEU A 214 -1.95 -0.79 20.74
CA LEU A 214 -0.52 -0.71 20.49
C LEU A 214 -0.21 0.73 20.10
N ASP A 215 0.84 1.28 20.71
CA ASP A 215 1.43 2.57 20.36
C ASP A 215 2.95 2.37 20.42
N GLU A 216 3.63 2.61 19.31
CA GLU A 216 5.07 2.42 19.15
C GLU A 216 5.60 3.51 18.21
N ASN A 217 6.52 4.33 18.73
CA ASN A 217 7.14 5.45 18.01
C ASN A 217 8.59 5.15 17.60
N PHE A 218 9.08 3.93 17.86
CA PHE A 218 10.42 3.46 17.54
C PHE A 218 11.52 4.30 18.21
N ASP A 219 11.26 4.77 19.43
CA ASP A 219 12.20 5.61 20.20
C ASP A 219 13.43 4.81 20.69
N SER A 220 13.31 3.49 20.84
CA SER A 220 14.40 2.63 21.34
C SER A 220 14.36 1.22 20.77
N ALA A 221 15.54 0.62 20.54
CA ALA A 221 15.65 -0.77 20.09
C ALA A 221 15.12 -1.76 21.15
N ASP A 222 15.32 -1.48 22.45
CA ASP A 222 14.83 -2.34 23.54
C ASP A 222 13.30 -2.35 23.62
N GLY A 223 12.64 -1.20 23.39
CA GLY A 223 11.17 -1.12 23.33
C GLY A 223 10.57 -1.89 22.15
N VAL A 224 11.32 -2.00 21.05
CA VAL A 224 10.88 -2.71 19.85
C VAL A 224 11.19 -4.21 19.95
N PHE A 225 12.42 -4.59 20.27
CA PHE A 225 12.94 -5.96 20.14
C PHE A 225 13.40 -6.62 21.45
N GLY A 226 13.39 -5.89 22.58
CA GLY A 226 13.80 -6.43 23.88
C GLY A 226 12.81 -7.46 24.45
N ASP A 227 13.03 -7.90 25.69
CA ASP A 227 12.22 -8.96 26.32
C ASP A 227 10.71 -8.64 26.38
N ASN A 228 10.36 -7.36 26.50
CA ASN A 228 8.98 -6.85 26.47
C ASN A 228 8.68 -6.05 25.19
N GLY A 229 9.46 -6.33 24.14
CA GLY A 229 9.41 -5.64 22.86
C GLY A 229 8.05 -5.78 22.18
N LYS A 230 7.65 -4.75 21.44
CA LYS A 230 6.39 -4.78 20.68
C LYS A 230 6.47 -5.67 19.44
N PHE A 231 7.66 -5.92 18.91
CA PHE A 231 7.87 -6.73 17.72
C PHE A 231 8.91 -7.81 18.01
N PHE A 232 8.68 -9.00 17.47
CA PHE A 232 9.74 -9.99 17.34
C PHE A 232 10.07 -10.23 15.87
N ARG A 233 11.30 -10.65 15.61
CA ARG A 233 11.78 -10.99 14.27
C ARG A 233 11.33 -12.41 13.94
N GLU A 234 10.54 -12.56 12.88
CA GLU A 234 10.29 -13.87 12.27
C GLU A 234 11.52 -14.26 11.45
N VAL A 235 12.01 -15.48 11.67
CA VAL A 235 13.19 -16.04 11.03
C VAL A 235 12.79 -17.27 10.23
N ASP A 236 12.86 -17.17 8.91
CA ASP A 236 12.31 -18.15 7.97
C ASP A 236 12.86 -17.91 6.54
N MET A 237 13.11 -18.99 5.79
CA MET A 237 13.58 -18.94 4.38
C MET A 237 12.72 -19.72 3.38
N SER A 238 11.51 -20.12 3.78
CA SER A 238 10.58 -20.95 2.99
C SER A 238 9.96 -20.22 1.79
N GLY A 239 10.15 -18.90 1.69
CA GLY A 239 9.53 -18.06 0.68
C GLY A 239 8.08 -17.65 0.99
N PHE A 240 7.59 -17.91 2.21
CA PHE A 240 6.30 -17.44 2.75
C PHE A 240 5.08 -17.73 1.88
N GLY A 241 5.07 -18.87 1.17
CA GLY A 241 3.99 -19.24 0.25
C GLY A 241 3.95 -18.45 -1.07
N ASN A 242 4.83 -17.45 -1.21
CA ASN A 242 4.93 -16.59 -2.39
C ASN A 242 6.12 -16.93 -3.30
N GLY A 243 6.97 -17.86 -2.86
CA GLY A 243 8.26 -18.13 -3.49
C GLY A 243 9.21 -16.93 -3.40
N ASP A 244 9.10 -16.14 -2.32
CA ASP A 244 9.99 -15.01 -2.02
C ASP A 244 11.47 -15.45 -2.03
N PHE A 245 12.33 -14.63 -2.62
CA PHE A 245 13.75 -14.92 -2.74
C PHE A 245 14.55 -14.40 -1.55
N ALA A 246 13.96 -13.57 -0.70
CA ALA A 246 14.57 -13.18 0.56
C ALA A 246 14.37 -14.26 1.62
N MET A 247 15.37 -14.45 2.48
CA MET A 247 15.18 -15.06 3.79
C MET A 247 14.96 -13.96 4.83
N ALA A 248 14.00 -14.14 5.75
CA ALA A 248 13.85 -13.27 6.90
C ALA A 248 14.83 -13.71 8.00
N THR A 249 15.63 -12.77 8.51
CA THR A 249 16.67 -13.06 9.50
C THR A 249 16.39 -12.37 10.85
N GLY A 250 17.02 -12.89 11.90
CA GLY A 250 17.06 -12.24 13.22
C GLY A 250 18.12 -11.14 13.33
N SER A 251 18.82 -10.82 12.25
CA SER A 251 20.00 -9.94 12.27
C SER A 251 19.63 -8.47 12.37
N GLU A 252 20.41 -7.73 13.14
CA GLU A 252 20.35 -6.27 13.21
C GLU A 252 20.76 -5.60 11.90
N ASN A 253 21.42 -6.32 10.98
CA ASN A 253 21.70 -5.80 9.64
C ASN A 253 20.44 -5.63 8.79
N ASN A 254 19.39 -6.41 9.09
CA ASN A 254 18.16 -6.40 8.31
C ASN A 254 17.01 -5.70 9.03
N SER A 255 17.05 -5.58 10.36
CA SER A 255 16.07 -4.81 11.11
C SER A 255 16.65 -4.17 12.36
N PHE A 256 16.56 -2.85 12.45
CA PHE A 256 17.14 -2.08 13.55
C PHE A 256 16.38 -0.77 13.74
N VAL A 257 16.54 -0.17 14.93
CA VAL A 257 16.01 1.16 15.25
C VAL A 257 17.16 2.16 15.21
N ALA A 258 16.99 3.24 14.47
CA ALA A 258 17.96 4.34 14.40
C ALA A 258 17.23 5.67 14.19
N ASN A 259 17.73 6.75 14.80
CA ASN A 259 17.19 8.10 14.63
C ASN A 259 15.66 8.20 14.89
N GLY A 260 15.13 7.41 15.83
CA GLY A 260 13.70 7.36 16.13
C GLY A 260 12.83 6.72 15.04
N ASN A 261 13.41 5.91 14.15
CA ASN A 261 12.69 5.18 13.13
C ASN A 261 13.10 3.70 13.14
N LEU A 262 12.17 2.84 12.72
CA LEU A 262 12.44 1.44 12.44
C LEU A 262 12.84 1.26 10.97
N TYR A 263 13.92 0.52 10.73
CA TYR A 263 14.40 0.18 9.39
C TYR A 263 14.22 -1.31 9.15
N ILE A 264 13.64 -1.67 8.00
CA ILE A 264 13.71 -3.02 7.43
C ILE A 264 14.50 -2.95 6.13
N LEU A 265 15.70 -3.53 6.14
CA LEU A 265 16.72 -3.34 5.11
C LEU A 265 17.06 -4.68 4.43
N PRO A 266 16.71 -4.85 3.14
CA PRO A 266 17.22 -5.96 2.34
C PRO A 266 18.73 -5.82 2.06
N THR A 267 19.48 -6.91 2.23
CA THR A 267 20.92 -7.03 1.96
C THR A 267 21.20 -8.26 1.12
N LEU A 268 22.38 -8.34 0.49
CA LEU A 268 22.73 -9.54 -0.26
C LEU A 268 23.22 -10.62 0.71
N THR A 269 22.81 -11.86 0.48
CA THR A 269 23.35 -13.00 1.24
C THR A 269 24.86 -13.13 1.04
N SER A 270 25.36 -12.70 -0.13
CA SER A 270 26.79 -12.68 -0.47
C SER A 270 27.64 -11.77 0.41
N ASP A 271 27.01 -10.86 1.16
CA ASP A 271 27.69 -9.99 2.13
C ASP A 271 28.09 -10.76 3.40
N SER A 272 27.45 -11.91 3.65
CA SER A 272 27.64 -12.75 4.84
C SER A 272 28.28 -14.11 4.55
N ILE A 273 27.98 -14.70 3.38
CA ILE A 273 28.58 -15.96 2.93
C ILE A 273 29.11 -15.83 1.50
N PRO A 274 30.21 -16.52 1.14
CA PRO A 274 30.76 -16.47 -0.22
C PRO A 274 29.75 -16.85 -1.31
N LEU A 275 29.84 -16.19 -2.47
CA LEU A 275 28.91 -16.41 -3.60
C LEU A 275 28.96 -17.85 -4.15
N ASP A 276 30.12 -18.49 -4.14
CA ASP A 276 30.28 -19.89 -4.51
C ASP A 276 29.51 -20.82 -3.56
N ALA A 277 29.50 -20.55 -2.26
CA ALA A 277 28.69 -21.28 -1.30
C ALA A 277 27.19 -21.12 -1.56
N ILE A 278 26.74 -19.93 -1.97
CA ILE A 278 25.33 -19.70 -2.37
C ILE A 278 24.95 -20.57 -3.58
N LEU A 279 25.88 -20.76 -4.51
CA LEU A 279 25.64 -21.41 -5.80
C LEU A 279 25.80 -22.94 -5.78
N ASP A 280 26.71 -23.49 -4.96
CA ASP A 280 26.97 -24.93 -4.96
C ASP A 280 27.57 -25.48 -3.66
N GLY A 281 27.27 -26.75 -3.38
CA GLY A 281 27.98 -27.57 -2.40
C GLY A 281 27.87 -27.13 -0.93
N HIS A 282 26.95 -26.24 -0.58
CA HIS A 282 26.82 -25.69 0.77
C HIS A 282 25.48 -26.04 1.40
N VAL A 283 25.47 -26.25 2.71
CA VAL A 283 24.25 -26.36 3.53
C VAL A 283 24.25 -25.19 4.50
N TYR A 284 23.19 -24.39 4.45
CA TYR A 284 23.01 -23.20 5.27
C TYR A 284 21.82 -23.37 6.19
N ASN A 285 22.07 -23.36 7.50
CA ASN A 285 21.05 -23.42 8.53
C ASN A 285 20.91 -22.03 9.16
N ILE A 286 19.70 -21.48 9.15
CA ILE A 286 19.46 -20.17 9.77
C ILE A 286 19.36 -20.32 11.29
N THR A 287 20.04 -19.44 12.01
CA THR A 287 19.99 -19.40 13.47
C THR A 287 18.65 -18.87 13.95
N ASP A 288 18.14 -19.38 15.07
CA ASP A 288 16.91 -18.90 15.72
C ASP A 288 15.64 -18.99 14.85
N CYS A 289 15.57 -19.98 13.96
CA CYS A 289 14.41 -20.22 13.12
C CYS A 289 13.10 -20.25 13.92
N THR A 290 12.12 -19.42 13.53
CA THR A 290 10.88 -19.22 14.30
C THR A 290 9.71 -20.05 13.78
N PHE A 291 9.96 -21.07 12.97
CA PHE A 291 8.94 -21.92 12.32
C PHE A 291 7.82 -22.39 13.26
N ASN A 292 8.17 -22.83 14.47
CA ASN A 292 7.19 -23.31 15.45
C ASN A 292 6.22 -22.22 15.95
N ILE A 293 6.64 -20.95 15.88
CA ILE A 293 5.83 -19.79 16.29
C ILE A 293 4.96 -19.33 15.11
N THR A 294 5.53 -19.32 13.90
CA THR A 294 4.90 -18.71 12.72
C THR A 294 3.89 -19.63 12.04
N ARG A 295 3.99 -20.95 12.22
CA ARG A 295 2.91 -21.90 11.90
C ARG A 295 1.62 -21.41 12.55
N GLY A 296 0.56 -21.19 11.77
CA GLY A 296 -0.74 -20.69 12.23
C GLY A 296 -1.50 -21.63 13.19
N ALA A 297 -0.80 -22.30 14.10
CA ALA A 297 -1.40 -22.97 15.24
C ALA A 297 -1.99 -21.92 16.19
N THR A 298 -3.15 -22.27 16.75
CA THR A 298 -3.86 -21.54 17.80
C THR A 298 -2.90 -21.21 18.94
N TYR A 299 -2.57 -19.92 19.12
CA TYR A 299 -1.58 -19.46 20.11
C TYR A 299 -2.22 -19.30 21.51
N THR A 300 -3.55 -19.28 21.57
CA THR A 300 -4.31 -18.92 22.78
C THR A 300 -4.74 -20.07 23.68
N GLN A 301 -4.48 -21.33 23.32
CA GLN A 301 -4.72 -22.44 24.25
C GLN A 301 -3.55 -22.54 25.22
N SER A 302 -3.70 -21.97 26.42
CA SER A 302 -2.77 -22.14 27.52
C SER A 302 -2.55 -23.64 27.78
N SER A 303 -1.30 -24.09 27.68
CA SER A 303 -0.86 -25.47 27.89
C SER A 303 -0.98 -25.96 29.35
N VAL A 304 -1.84 -25.34 30.16
CA VAL A 304 -1.95 -25.61 31.60
C VAL A 304 -3.24 -26.37 31.97
N ASP A 305 -4.30 -26.29 31.16
CA ASP A 305 -5.57 -26.98 31.43
C ASP A 305 -6.03 -27.94 30.33
N ALA A 306 -5.16 -28.27 29.36
CA ALA A 306 -5.44 -29.36 28.44
C ALA A 306 -5.08 -30.69 29.14
N PRO A 307 -6.07 -31.50 29.58
CA PRO A 307 -5.77 -32.82 30.10
C PRO A 307 -5.03 -33.59 29.01
N HIS A 308 -4.13 -34.47 29.44
CA HIS A 308 -3.50 -35.51 28.63
C HIS A 308 -4.53 -36.50 28.05
N SER A 309 -5.52 -36.03 27.31
CA SER A 309 -6.38 -36.81 26.43
C SER A 309 -5.87 -36.65 25.01
N LEU A 310 -4.94 -37.54 24.67
CA LEU A 310 -4.67 -38.01 23.32
C LEU A 310 -5.98 -38.10 22.51
N GLY A 311 -6.10 -37.40 21.39
CA GLY A 311 -7.26 -37.60 20.51
C GLY A 311 -7.36 -36.73 19.26
N THR A 312 -7.13 -35.42 19.36
CA THR A 312 -7.26 -34.51 18.20
C THR A 312 -6.30 -33.34 18.34
N SER A 313 -5.17 -33.40 17.65
CA SER A 313 -4.37 -32.21 17.37
C SER A 313 -5.14 -31.32 16.38
N PRO A 314 -5.16 -29.98 16.55
CA PRO A 314 -5.64 -29.03 15.53
C PRO A 314 -4.81 -29.08 14.24
N ILE A 315 -3.72 -29.85 14.24
CA ILE A 315 -2.99 -30.32 13.07
C ILE A 315 -3.59 -31.69 12.75
N GLY A 316 -4.36 -31.81 11.68
CA GLY A 316 -4.43 -33.14 11.07
C GLY A 316 -3.01 -33.53 10.61
N PRO A 317 -2.59 -34.80 10.68
CA PRO A 317 -2.43 -35.64 11.87
C PRO A 317 -1.30 -35.14 12.80
N ASN A 318 -1.06 -35.85 13.92
CA ASN A 318 -0.06 -35.58 14.99
C ASN A 318 1.43 -35.57 14.56
N THR A 319 1.75 -35.17 13.33
CA THR A 319 3.08 -35.27 12.74
C THR A 319 3.70 -33.88 12.62
N PHE A 320 4.85 -33.68 13.26
CA PHE A 320 5.71 -32.54 12.99
C PHE A 320 5.98 -32.44 11.48
N ASP A 321 5.68 -31.30 10.87
CA ASP A 321 5.95 -31.06 9.46
C ASP A 321 7.44 -30.80 9.25
N ALA A 322 8.19 -31.91 9.17
CA ALA A 322 9.62 -31.89 8.97
C ALA A 322 10.00 -31.21 7.65
N ASP A 323 9.24 -31.45 6.57
CA ASP A 323 9.52 -30.87 5.26
C ASP A 323 9.37 -29.35 5.30
N GLY A 324 8.30 -28.87 5.93
CA GLY A 324 8.11 -27.45 6.19
C GLY A 324 9.20 -26.84 7.06
N TYR A 325 9.62 -27.54 8.12
CA TYR A 325 10.69 -27.08 9.00
C TYR A 325 12.00 -26.93 8.24
N TYR A 326 12.38 -27.95 7.45
CA TYR A 326 13.59 -27.87 6.64
C TYR A 326 13.51 -26.76 5.61
N LYS A 327 12.35 -26.55 4.95
CA LYS A 327 12.14 -25.42 4.02
C LYS A 327 12.29 -24.06 4.72
N ALA A 328 11.86 -23.94 5.97
CA ALA A 328 11.89 -22.68 6.72
C ALA A 328 13.23 -22.39 7.40
N CYS A 329 13.96 -23.44 7.81
CA CYS A 329 15.12 -23.30 8.69
C CYS A 329 16.46 -23.67 8.03
N SER A 330 16.44 -24.25 6.84
CA SER A 330 17.65 -24.67 6.14
C SER A 330 17.52 -24.58 4.62
N ALA A 331 18.62 -24.28 3.96
CA ALA A 331 18.75 -24.35 2.51
C ALA A 331 20.04 -25.08 2.16
N TYR A 332 20.08 -25.72 1.00
CA TYR A 332 21.32 -26.25 0.46
C TYR A 332 21.46 -25.89 -1.02
N SER A 333 22.68 -25.57 -1.42
CA SER A 333 23.04 -25.25 -2.78
C SER A 333 23.58 -26.49 -3.52
N ASN A 334 23.22 -26.61 -4.78
CA ASN A 334 23.64 -27.69 -5.67
C ASN A 334 23.53 -27.22 -7.12
N ALA A 335 24.66 -26.98 -7.76
CA ALA A 335 24.75 -26.46 -9.12
C ALA A 335 24.13 -27.41 -10.15
N THR A 336 24.23 -28.73 -9.94
CA THR A 336 23.66 -29.73 -10.85
C THR A 336 22.13 -29.71 -10.79
N ALA A 337 21.56 -29.55 -9.59
CA ALA A 337 20.12 -29.45 -9.38
C ALA A 337 19.56 -28.04 -9.62
N GLY A 338 20.43 -27.05 -9.85
CA GLY A 338 20.04 -25.64 -9.96
C GLY A 338 19.49 -25.06 -8.65
N ARG A 339 19.82 -25.67 -7.50
CA ARG A 339 19.41 -25.20 -6.17
C ARG A 339 20.43 -24.19 -5.67
N ILE A 340 19.96 -23.05 -5.18
CA ILE A 340 20.81 -22.06 -4.52
C ILE A 340 20.23 -21.73 -3.14
N ILE A 341 21.07 -21.16 -2.28
CA ILE A 341 20.60 -20.50 -1.05
C ILE A 341 19.94 -19.17 -1.44
N ASN A 342 18.92 -18.74 -0.68
CA ASN A 342 18.22 -17.47 -0.92
C ASN A 342 19.24 -16.34 -1.13
N PRO A 343 19.20 -15.63 -2.27
CA PRO A 343 20.24 -14.67 -2.65
C PRO A 343 20.19 -13.36 -1.83
N VAL A 344 19.11 -13.14 -1.10
CA VAL A 344 18.84 -11.91 -0.34
C VAL A 344 18.49 -12.25 1.10
N GLN A 345 18.94 -11.42 2.04
CA GLN A 345 18.50 -11.39 3.43
C GLN A 345 17.62 -10.16 3.65
N SER A 346 16.56 -10.29 4.43
CA SER A 346 15.65 -9.20 4.81
C SER A 346 15.09 -9.46 6.21
N ALA A 347 14.07 -8.72 6.63
CA ALA A 347 13.37 -8.95 7.88
C ALA A 347 11.86 -8.98 7.70
N ARG A 348 11.23 -9.74 8.59
CA ARG A 348 9.78 -9.83 8.77
C ARG A 348 9.50 -9.71 10.27
N LEU A 349 8.79 -8.66 10.66
CA LEU A 349 8.53 -8.31 12.04
C LEU A 349 7.07 -8.53 12.36
N SER A 350 6.79 -9.02 13.55
CA SER A 350 5.45 -9.47 13.92
C SER A 350 5.09 -9.07 15.34
N THR A 351 3.85 -8.66 15.53
CA THR A 351 3.26 -8.35 16.84
C THR A 351 2.54 -9.55 17.45
N ARG A 352 2.60 -10.74 16.83
CA ARG A 352 1.83 -11.92 17.26
C ARG A 352 1.97 -12.29 18.74
N LYS A 353 3.14 -12.02 19.34
CA LYS A 353 3.43 -12.29 20.76
C LYS A 353 3.04 -11.16 21.72
N SER A 354 2.77 -9.96 21.22
CA SER A 354 2.70 -8.72 22.01
C SER A 354 1.35 -8.02 21.89
N ALA A 355 0.79 -7.90 20.69
CA ALA A 355 -0.41 -7.14 20.41
C ALA A 355 -1.23 -7.77 19.28
N SER A 356 -2.55 -7.69 19.42
CA SER A 356 -3.51 -8.07 18.39
C SER A 356 -4.79 -7.28 18.58
N ILE A 357 -5.52 -7.05 17.50
CA ILE A 357 -6.73 -6.24 17.52
C ILE A 357 -7.84 -6.95 16.73
N LYS A 358 -9.09 -6.80 17.21
CA LYS A 358 -10.29 -7.15 16.45
C LYS A 358 -11.14 -5.89 16.36
N PHE A 359 -11.33 -5.40 15.13
CA PHE A 359 -11.97 -4.10 14.85
C PHE A 359 -11.23 -2.90 15.46
N GLY A 360 -11.51 -1.71 14.96
CA GLY A 360 -10.87 -0.46 15.34
C GLY A 360 -10.11 0.16 14.17
N LYS A 361 -8.97 0.77 14.49
CA LYS A 361 -8.14 1.49 13.53
C LYS A 361 -6.68 1.10 13.72
N VAL A 362 -5.98 0.91 12.61
CA VAL A 362 -4.52 0.70 12.60
C VAL A 362 -3.92 1.76 11.70
N GLU A 363 -2.94 2.52 12.20
CA GLU A 363 -2.22 3.53 11.46
C GLU A 363 -0.73 3.21 11.51
N VAL A 364 -0.10 3.15 10.33
CA VAL A 364 1.34 2.98 10.21
C VAL A 364 1.86 4.09 9.32
N ARG A 365 2.72 4.94 9.88
CA ARG A 365 3.44 5.95 9.13
C ARG A 365 4.73 5.33 8.61
N ALA A 366 4.90 5.28 7.29
CA ALA A 366 6.06 4.63 6.68
C ALA A 366 6.45 5.30 5.36
N LYS A 367 7.71 5.14 4.96
CA LYS A 367 8.22 5.43 3.62
C LYS A 367 8.70 4.12 2.99
N ILE A 368 8.16 3.78 1.83
CA ILE A 368 8.50 2.52 1.14
C ILE A 368 9.91 2.57 0.54
N PRO A 369 10.60 1.43 0.37
CA PRO A 369 11.91 1.38 -0.25
C PRO A 369 11.87 1.61 -1.77
N THR A 370 12.99 2.13 -2.29
CA THR A 370 13.34 2.17 -3.70
C THR A 370 14.28 1.00 -4.03
N GLY A 371 13.97 0.26 -5.09
CA GLY A 371 14.83 -0.80 -5.59
C GLY A 371 14.03 -1.81 -6.40
N ASP A 372 14.57 -2.21 -7.56
CA ASP A 372 13.91 -3.19 -8.40
C ASP A 372 13.68 -4.49 -7.63
N TRP A 373 12.48 -5.05 -7.83
CA TRP A 373 12.05 -6.33 -7.28
C TRP A 373 11.86 -6.35 -5.76
N MET A 374 11.92 -5.20 -5.08
CA MET A 374 11.50 -5.12 -3.68
C MET A 374 9.98 -5.11 -3.56
N TRP A 375 9.47 -5.77 -2.53
CA TRP A 375 8.05 -5.89 -2.21
C TRP A 375 7.84 -5.58 -0.72
N PRO A 376 7.76 -4.29 -0.35
CA PRO A 376 7.39 -3.85 0.99
C PRO A 376 5.91 -4.17 1.28
N ALA A 377 5.63 -4.62 2.50
CA ALA A 377 4.27 -4.90 2.95
C ALA A 377 4.05 -4.49 4.42
N ILE A 378 2.86 -3.93 4.67
CA ILE A 378 2.26 -3.69 5.99
C ILE A 378 0.91 -4.41 5.95
N TRP A 379 0.74 -5.43 6.78
CA TRP A 379 -0.37 -6.37 6.64
C TRP A 379 -0.62 -7.10 7.96
N MET A 380 -1.67 -7.90 7.99
CA MET A 380 -2.10 -8.57 9.20
C MET A 380 -2.57 -9.99 8.91
N LEU A 381 -2.27 -10.90 9.84
CA LEU A 381 -2.77 -12.27 9.86
C LEU A 381 -3.59 -12.53 11.13
N PRO A 382 -4.52 -13.49 11.11
CA PRO A 382 -5.28 -13.87 12.29
C PRO A 382 -4.36 -14.50 13.35
N VAL A 383 -4.60 -14.18 14.62
CA VAL A 383 -3.86 -14.79 15.74
C VAL A 383 -4.13 -16.30 15.81
N ASP A 384 -5.39 -16.67 15.59
CA ASP A 384 -5.89 -18.03 15.64
C ASP A 384 -6.54 -18.36 14.29
N ASN A 385 -6.22 -19.53 13.73
CA ASN A 385 -6.82 -20.02 12.49
C ASN A 385 -8.24 -20.60 12.72
N ALA A 386 -9.15 -19.76 13.23
CA ALA A 386 -10.48 -20.17 13.70
C ALA A 386 -11.33 -20.87 12.62
N TYR A 387 -11.10 -20.56 11.35
CA TYR A 387 -11.84 -21.14 10.21
C TYR A 387 -10.99 -22.11 9.38
N GLY A 388 -9.76 -22.43 9.83
CA GLY A 388 -8.79 -23.25 9.11
C GLY A 388 -7.58 -22.46 8.60
N ALA A 389 -6.68 -23.14 7.91
CA ALA A 389 -5.46 -22.54 7.36
C ALA A 389 -5.77 -21.43 6.35
N TRP A 390 -4.78 -20.59 6.03
CA TRP A 390 -4.91 -19.58 4.99
C TRP A 390 -5.42 -20.18 3.67
N PRO A 391 -6.35 -19.52 2.94
CA PRO A 391 -6.93 -18.19 3.19
C PRO A 391 -8.22 -18.24 4.02
N LEU A 392 -8.61 -19.39 4.59
CA LEU A 392 -9.91 -19.53 5.26
C LEU A 392 -10.06 -18.62 6.46
N SER A 393 -8.98 -18.36 7.22
CA SER A 393 -9.00 -17.44 8.37
C SER A 393 -8.67 -15.98 8.02
N GLY A 394 -8.48 -15.67 6.74
CA GLY A 394 -8.29 -14.32 6.24
C GLY A 394 -6.87 -13.76 6.33
N GLU A 395 -6.63 -12.69 5.57
CA GLU A 395 -5.44 -11.84 5.57
C GLU A 395 -5.85 -10.41 5.22
N ILE A 396 -5.30 -9.40 5.90
CA ILE A 396 -5.60 -7.99 5.64
C ILE A 396 -4.32 -7.28 5.22
N ASP A 397 -4.23 -6.88 3.96
CA ASP A 397 -3.08 -6.15 3.43
C ASP A 397 -3.37 -4.66 3.43
N LEU A 398 -2.80 -3.92 4.40
CA LEU A 398 -2.98 -2.48 4.53
C LEU A 398 -2.23 -1.73 3.42
N MET A 399 -1.02 -2.20 3.13
CA MET A 399 -0.17 -1.62 2.09
C MET A 399 0.74 -2.69 1.52
N GLU A 400 0.66 -2.88 0.22
CA GLU A 400 1.69 -3.53 -0.57
C GLU A 400 2.12 -2.62 -1.71
N ALA A 401 3.40 -2.63 -2.04
CA ALA A 401 3.93 -1.88 -3.18
C ALA A 401 5.05 -2.64 -3.89
N ARG A 402 5.48 -2.11 -5.03
CA ARG A 402 6.73 -2.52 -5.70
C ARG A 402 7.75 -1.41 -5.53
N GLY A 403 8.98 -1.77 -5.17
CA GLY A 403 10.10 -0.84 -5.07
C GLY A 403 10.66 -0.39 -6.43
N ASN A 404 10.23 -1.01 -7.54
CA ASN A 404 10.59 -0.57 -8.89
C ASN A 404 10.16 0.89 -9.10
N GLY A 405 11.00 1.69 -9.76
CA GLY A 405 10.72 3.12 -9.92
C GLY A 405 9.43 3.42 -10.70
N PRO A 406 8.96 4.69 -10.73
CA PRO A 406 7.69 5.08 -11.35
C PRO A 406 7.56 4.81 -12.85
N SER A 407 8.67 4.55 -13.55
CA SER A 407 8.72 4.15 -14.96
C SER A 407 8.34 2.69 -15.19
N TYR A 408 8.30 1.86 -14.13
CA TYR A 408 7.95 0.45 -14.25
C TYR A 408 6.49 0.30 -14.72
N PRO A 409 6.24 -0.43 -15.82
CA PRO A 409 4.92 -0.46 -16.47
C PRO A 409 3.85 -1.14 -15.62
N ASN A 410 4.26 -2.07 -14.74
CA ASN A 410 3.35 -2.83 -13.90
C ASN A 410 3.27 -2.24 -12.50
N GLN A 411 3.08 -0.92 -12.38
CA GLN A 411 2.91 -0.19 -11.10
C GLN A 411 4.13 -0.27 -10.18
N GLY A 412 5.01 0.74 -10.25
CA GLY A 412 6.15 0.93 -9.36
C GLY A 412 5.81 1.73 -8.10
N THR A 413 6.80 2.44 -7.55
CA THR A 413 6.73 3.18 -6.28
C THR A 413 5.69 4.31 -6.26
N ASN A 414 5.07 4.66 -7.39
CA ASN A 414 3.94 5.60 -7.47
C ASN A 414 2.56 4.95 -7.24
N TYR A 415 2.52 3.66 -6.91
CA TYR A 415 1.31 2.92 -6.55
C TYR A 415 1.49 2.21 -5.21
N VAL A 416 0.42 2.18 -4.43
CA VAL A 416 0.26 1.31 -3.25
C VAL A 416 -1.08 0.59 -3.36
N ARG A 417 -1.14 -0.62 -2.83
CA ARG A 417 -2.31 -1.52 -2.90
C ARG A 417 -2.79 -1.90 -1.52
N GLY A 418 -4.08 -2.16 -1.41
CA GLY A 418 -4.71 -2.75 -0.23
C GLY A 418 -5.62 -3.89 -0.66
N SER A 419 -5.69 -4.93 0.16
CA SER A 419 -6.23 -6.22 -0.23
C SER A 419 -6.81 -6.97 0.98
N LEU A 420 -7.78 -7.85 0.71
CA LEU A 420 -8.28 -8.84 1.65
C LEU A 420 -8.17 -10.21 0.98
N ASN A 421 -7.38 -11.13 1.55
CA ASN A 421 -7.36 -12.52 1.10
C ASN A 421 -8.33 -13.36 1.93
N TRP A 422 -9.18 -14.11 1.25
CA TRP A 422 -10.20 -14.97 1.86
C TRP A 422 -10.72 -15.95 0.81
N GLY A 423 -11.02 -17.16 1.21
CA GLY A 423 -11.51 -18.19 0.31
C GLY A 423 -11.67 -19.52 1.04
N PRO A 424 -12.52 -20.43 0.55
CA PRO A 424 -12.72 -21.74 1.17
C PRO A 424 -11.54 -22.69 0.93
N THR A 425 -10.67 -22.37 -0.03
CA THR A 425 -9.43 -23.10 -0.34
C THR A 425 -8.38 -22.13 -0.89
N THR A 426 -7.12 -22.55 -0.98
CA THR A 426 -6.02 -21.73 -1.51
C THR A 426 -6.21 -21.35 -2.98
N TRP A 427 -6.73 -22.24 -3.82
CA TRP A 427 -6.99 -21.97 -5.24
C TRP A 427 -8.32 -21.23 -5.51
N LEU A 428 -9.19 -21.12 -4.51
CA LEU A 428 -10.40 -20.30 -4.54
C LEU A 428 -10.24 -19.04 -3.67
N ASN A 429 -9.02 -18.52 -3.51
CA ASN A 429 -8.81 -17.21 -2.91
C ASN A 429 -9.52 -16.14 -3.75
N ALA A 430 -10.46 -15.42 -3.13
CA ALA A 430 -11.31 -14.43 -3.77
C ALA A 430 -10.78 -12.99 -3.63
N VAL A 431 -9.48 -12.81 -3.34
CA VAL A 431 -8.81 -11.50 -3.26
C VAL A 431 -9.10 -10.58 -4.45
N ALA A 432 -9.29 -11.14 -5.65
CA ALA A 432 -9.66 -10.39 -6.86
C ALA A 432 -10.98 -9.61 -6.72
N LYS A 433 -11.84 -9.96 -5.76
CA LYS A 433 -13.08 -9.24 -5.45
C LYS A 433 -12.90 -8.13 -4.40
N THR A 434 -11.77 -8.10 -3.71
CA THR A 434 -11.52 -7.23 -2.55
C THR A 434 -10.09 -6.70 -2.54
N TYR A 435 -9.65 -6.14 -3.67
CA TYR A 435 -8.38 -5.43 -3.77
C TYR A 435 -8.57 -4.10 -4.50
N GLY A 436 -7.63 -3.19 -4.29
CA GLY A 436 -7.54 -1.97 -5.06
C GLY A 436 -6.24 -1.23 -4.80
N TRP A 437 -6.12 -0.03 -5.37
CA TRP A 437 -4.87 0.72 -5.34
C TRP A 437 -5.10 2.22 -5.47
N TRP A 438 -4.14 3.00 -4.99
CA TRP A 438 -4.08 4.43 -5.24
C TRP A 438 -2.77 4.81 -5.92
N LYS A 439 -2.90 5.62 -6.99
CA LYS A 439 -1.77 6.14 -7.75
C LYS A 439 -1.51 7.61 -7.41
N LEU A 440 -0.28 7.94 -7.06
CA LEU A 440 0.17 9.32 -7.09
C LEU A 440 0.37 9.79 -8.53
N ARG A 441 -0.39 10.81 -8.95
CA ARG A 441 -0.26 11.39 -10.29
C ARG A 441 1.06 12.15 -10.47
N ARG A 442 1.58 12.69 -9.38
CA ARG A 442 2.82 13.49 -9.32
C ARG A 442 3.55 13.08 -8.04
N GLY A 443 4.70 12.43 -8.19
CA GLY A 443 5.47 11.88 -7.07
C GLY A 443 5.31 10.37 -6.91
N SER A 444 5.91 9.85 -5.85
CA SER A 444 5.97 8.43 -5.52
C SER A 444 6.13 8.23 -4.01
N TYR A 445 5.65 7.11 -3.49
CA TYR A 445 5.58 6.84 -2.06
C TYR A 445 6.93 6.54 -1.40
N ASP A 446 7.98 6.35 -2.21
CA ASP A 446 9.37 6.16 -1.74
C ASP A 446 10.09 7.49 -1.46
N THR A 447 9.44 8.64 -1.71
CA THR A 447 10.05 9.96 -1.52
C THR A 447 9.87 10.50 -0.10
N ASP A 448 8.68 10.34 0.48
CA ASP A 448 8.29 10.89 1.77
C ASP A 448 7.52 9.86 2.61
N PHE A 449 7.35 10.14 3.90
CA PHE A 449 6.50 9.31 4.76
C PHE A 449 5.02 9.53 4.45
N HIS A 450 4.30 8.42 4.39
CA HIS A 450 2.85 8.35 4.20
C HIS A 450 2.19 7.58 5.33
N THR A 451 0.94 7.88 5.63
CA THR A 451 0.18 7.18 6.69
C THR A 451 -0.78 6.18 6.08
N TYR A 452 -0.48 4.90 6.23
CA TYR A 452 -1.32 3.79 5.78
C TYR A 452 -2.30 3.42 6.88
N THR A 453 -3.59 3.44 6.56
CA THR A 453 -4.65 3.29 7.57
C THR A 453 -5.62 2.18 7.22
N LEU A 454 -5.93 1.35 8.21
CA LEU A 454 -7.08 0.46 8.25
C LEU A 454 -8.15 1.04 9.18
N GLU A 455 -9.38 1.14 8.70
CA GLU A 455 -10.58 1.25 9.52
C GLU A 455 -11.38 -0.03 9.36
N TRP A 456 -11.60 -0.75 10.45
CA TRP A 456 -12.20 -2.08 10.41
C TRP A 456 -13.25 -2.19 11.50
N THR A 457 -14.49 -2.49 11.12
CA THR A 457 -15.62 -2.62 12.04
C THR A 457 -16.44 -3.84 11.63
N PRO A 458 -17.42 -4.26 12.45
CA PRO A 458 -18.39 -5.28 12.04
C PRO A 458 -19.22 -4.89 10.79
N LYS A 459 -19.20 -3.61 10.38
CA LYS A 459 -20.05 -3.08 9.31
C LYS A 459 -19.28 -2.74 8.03
N PHE A 460 -17.98 -2.46 8.12
CA PHE A 460 -17.16 -2.11 6.96
C PHE A 460 -15.67 -2.31 7.24
N ILE A 461 -14.91 -2.51 6.17
CA ILE A 461 -13.45 -2.43 6.14
C ILE A 461 -13.07 -1.38 5.11
N ARG A 462 -12.17 -0.46 5.49
CA ARG A 462 -11.61 0.56 4.60
C ARG A 462 -10.10 0.62 4.80
N ILE A 463 -9.37 0.63 3.69
CA ILE A 463 -7.92 0.77 3.64
C ILE A 463 -7.61 2.01 2.81
N TYR A 464 -6.79 2.92 3.32
CA TYR A 464 -6.45 4.17 2.62
C TYR A 464 -5.05 4.68 2.99
N VAL A 465 -4.54 5.60 2.17
CA VAL A 465 -3.23 6.27 2.40
C VAL A 465 -3.41 7.78 2.55
N ASP A 466 -2.87 8.37 3.62
CA ASP A 466 -2.90 9.78 4.04
C ASP A 466 -4.29 10.38 4.32
N THR A 467 -5.27 10.13 3.46
CA THR A 467 -6.63 10.64 3.55
C THR A 467 -7.62 9.61 3.06
N ARG A 468 -8.83 9.61 3.64
CA ARG A 468 -9.93 8.72 3.23
C ARG A 468 -10.32 8.87 1.76
N LEU A 469 -9.96 9.98 1.11
CA LEU A 469 -10.17 10.18 -0.34
C LEU A 469 -9.24 9.32 -1.22
N HIS A 470 -8.12 8.85 -0.68
CA HIS A 470 -7.16 7.98 -1.34
C HIS A 470 -7.36 6.53 -0.84
N TYR A 471 -8.60 6.06 -0.83
CA TYR A 471 -8.89 4.69 -0.42
C TYR A 471 -8.36 3.70 -1.45
N LEU A 472 -7.66 2.68 -0.94
CA LEU A 472 -7.17 1.54 -1.70
C LEU A 472 -8.32 0.52 -1.84
N LEU A 473 -9.08 0.34 -0.76
CA LEU A 473 -10.20 -0.59 -0.67
C LEU A 473 -11.28 -0.03 0.28
N GLU A 474 -12.54 -0.17 -0.09
CA GLU A 474 -13.67 0.01 0.83
C GLU A 474 -14.71 -1.10 0.60
N THR A 475 -15.00 -1.88 1.62
CA THR A 475 -15.97 -2.98 1.60
C THR A 475 -17.00 -2.78 2.71
N LYS A 476 -18.27 -2.62 2.33
CA LYS A 476 -19.39 -2.56 3.26
C LYS A 476 -19.91 -3.99 3.50
N LEU A 477 -19.95 -4.42 4.75
CA LEU A 477 -20.28 -5.79 5.19
C LEU A 477 -21.80 -5.99 5.32
N LYS A 478 -22.52 -5.76 4.21
CA LYS A 478 -24.00 -5.96 4.15
C LYS A 478 -24.37 -7.42 3.90
N GLU A 479 -23.61 -8.05 3.01
CA GLU A 479 -23.61 -9.48 2.67
C GLU A 479 -22.37 -10.14 3.30
N ASP A 480 -22.42 -11.45 3.55
CA ASP A 480 -21.28 -12.19 4.04
C ASP A 480 -20.27 -12.50 2.93
N PHE A 481 -19.07 -12.96 3.31
CA PHE A 481 -18.01 -13.25 2.36
C PHE A 481 -18.29 -14.51 1.53
N TRP A 482 -19.08 -15.47 2.01
CA TRP A 482 -19.45 -16.64 1.20
C TRP A 482 -20.32 -16.23 0.01
N GLU A 483 -21.35 -15.41 0.24
CA GLU A 483 -22.20 -14.83 -0.79
C GLU A 483 -21.39 -13.93 -1.74
N ARG A 484 -20.53 -13.05 -1.20
CA ARG A 484 -19.61 -12.22 -1.99
C ARG A 484 -18.72 -13.05 -2.90
N GLY A 485 -18.29 -14.23 -2.45
CA GLY A 485 -17.38 -15.11 -3.17
C GLY A 485 -17.99 -15.71 -4.42
N GLU A 486 -19.32 -15.92 -4.43
CA GLU A 486 -20.02 -16.67 -5.47
C GLU A 486 -19.35 -18.02 -5.75
N PHE A 487 -18.92 -18.70 -4.66
CA PHE A 487 -18.18 -19.95 -4.80
C PHE A 487 -19.06 -21.07 -5.36
N PRO A 488 -18.50 -21.97 -6.19
CA PRO A 488 -19.24 -23.11 -6.69
C PRO A 488 -19.61 -24.05 -5.53
N THR A 489 -20.81 -24.63 -5.58
CA THR A 489 -21.27 -25.59 -4.55
C THR A 489 -20.51 -26.91 -4.61
N VAL A 490 -19.92 -27.23 -5.76
CA VAL A 490 -19.18 -28.45 -6.02
C VAL A 490 -17.92 -28.12 -6.81
N ILE A 491 -16.79 -28.65 -6.36
CA ILE A 491 -15.52 -28.59 -7.08
C ILE A 491 -15.06 -29.99 -7.44
N GLN A 492 -14.42 -30.12 -8.60
CA GLN A 492 -13.73 -31.35 -8.98
C GLN A 492 -12.25 -31.22 -8.65
N ASN A 493 -11.73 -32.14 -7.85
CA ASN A 493 -10.31 -32.31 -7.61
C ASN A 493 -9.87 -33.64 -8.23
N GLY A 494 -9.40 -33.60 -9.47
CA GLY A 494 -9.16 -34.80 -10.26
C GLY A 494 -10.44 -35.59 -10.49
N SER A 495 -10.47 -36.85 -10.02
CA SER A 495 -11.67 -37.70 -10.10
C SER A 495 -12.62 -37.53 -8.91
N GLU A 496 -12.22 -36.80 -7.87
CA GLU A 496 -13.02 -36.60 -6.67
C GLU A 496 -13.94 -35.39 -6.81
N VAL A 497 -15.21 -35.58 -6.44
CA VAL A 497 -16.21 -34.52 -6.38
C VAL A 497 -16.32 -34.07 -4.93
N ILE A 498 -15.85 -32.86 -4.64
CA ILE A 498 -15.87 -32.28 -3.29
C ILE A 498 -17.03 -31.29 -3.22
N ASN A 499 -17.97 -31.55 -2.31
CA ASN A 499 -19.01 -30.58 -1.98
C ASN A 499 -18.41 -29.46 -1.13
N LEU A 500 -18.40 -28.24 -1.67
CA LEU A 500 -17.84 -27.10 -0.99
C LEU A 500 -18.82 -26.60 0.07
N GLN A 501 -18.39 -26.65 1.33
CA GLN A 501 -19.18 -26.15 2.45
C GLN A 501 -18.72 -24.75 2.84
N ASN A 502 -19.63 -23.93 3.36
CA ASN A 502 -19.30 -22.61 3.87
C ASN A 502 -18.51 -22.71 5.19
N PRO A 503 -17.18 -22.42 5.18
CA PRO A 503 -16.36 -22.53 6.39
C PRO A 503 -16.72 -21.45 7.44
N TRP A 504 -17.40 -20.38 7.02
CA TRP A 504 -17.78 -19.25 7.87
C TRP A 504 -19.23 -19.30 8.34
N SER A 505 -19.91 -20.44 8.18
CA SER A 505 -21.31 -20.63 8.56
C SER A 505 -21.60 -20.34 10.05
N ASN A 506 -20.61 -20.52 10.92
CA ASN A 506 -20.68 -20.22 12.35
C ASN A 506 -20.15 -18.82 12.73
N GLY A 507 -19.68 -18.05 11.74
CA GLY A 507 -19.13 -16.71 11.93
C GLY A 507 -20.16 -15.60 11.81
N THR A 508 -19.69 -14.36 11.93
CA THR A 508 -20.50 -13.18 11.60
C THR A 508 -20.45 -12.88 10.10
N LYS A 509 -21.24 -11.91 9.62
CA LYS A 509 -21.12 -11.41 8.23
C LYS A 509 -19.72 -10.86 7.89
N ALA A 510 -18.94 -10.51 8.90
CA ALA A 510 -17.57 -10.04 8.74
C ALA A 510 -16.56 -11.19 8.61
N ALA A 511 -16.94 -12.45 8.88
CA ALA A 511 -16.06 -13.60 8.77
C ALA A 511 -15.46 -13.71 7.35
N PRO A 512 -14.15 -14.00 7.20
CA PRO A 512 -13.22 -14.38 8.28
C PRO A 512 -12.63 -13.22 9.09
N PHE A 513 -12.90 -11.98 8.72
CA PHE A 513 -12.39 -10.75 9.36
C PHE A 513 -13.19 -10.37 10.61
N ASP A 514 -13.59 -11.36 11.40
CA ASP A 514 -14.27 -11.20 12.69
C ASP A 514 -13.50 -11.82 13.86
N GLN A 515 -12.23 -12.15 13.62
CA GLN A 515 -11.27 -12.65 14.60
C GLN A 515 -10.25 -11.58 14.98
N ARG A 516 -9.35 -11.86 15.93
CA ARG A 516 -8.21 -10.97 16.24
C ARG A 516 -7.10 -11.17 15.22
N PHE A 517 -6.52 -10.07 14.75
CA PHE A 517 -5.41 -10.05 13.82
C PHE A 517 -4.19 -9.36 14.45
N TYR A 518 -2.99 -9.81 14.10
CA TYR A 518 -1.72 -9.20 14.49
C TYR A 518 -1.04 -8.56 13.27
N LEU A 519 -0.29 -7.48 13.51
CA LEU A 519 0.44 -6.72 12.50
C LEU A 519 1.75 -7.41 12.10
N ILE A 520 2.06 -7.34 10.79
CA ILE A 520 3.29 -7.82 10.15
C ILE A 520 3.87 -6.70 9.29
N LEU A 521 5.18 -6.51 9.39
CA LEU A 521 5.96 -5.53 8.63
C LEU A 521 7.13 -6.26 7.96
N ASN A 522 7.28 -6.17 6.64
CA ASN A 522 8.41 -6.80 5.95
C ASN A 522 8.76 -6.14 4.61
N VAL A 523 9.92 -6.52 4.09
CA VAL A 523 10.30 -6.29 2.70
C VAL A 523 10.69 -7.62 2.08
N ALA A 524 9.79 -8.20 1.28
CA ALA A 524 10.10 -9.34 0.42
C ALA A 524 10.92 -8.90 -0.80
N VAL A 525 11.59 -9.83 -1.47
CA VAL A 525 12.33 -9.54 -2.70
C VAL A 525 12.11 -10.63 -3.75
N GLY A 526 11.68 -10.23 -4.94
CA GLY A 526 11.30 -11.16 -6.00
C GLY A 526 10.03 -11.94 -5.63
N GLY A 527 9.95 -13.19 -6.07
CA GLY A 527 8.76 -14.03 -5.89
C GLY A 527 8.34 -14.76 -7.16
N THR A 528 7.66 -15.90 -7.00
CA THR A 528 7.11 -16.70 -8.12
C THR A 528 5.58 -16.72 -8.18
N ASN A 529 4.90 -16.06 -7.25
CA ASN A 529 3.44 -16.01 -7.16
C ASN A 529 2.77 -15.10 -8.21
N GLY A 530 3.54 -14.43 -9.07
CA GLY A 530 3.01 -13.51 -10.07
C GLY A 530 2.88 -12.06 -9.62
N TRP A 531 3.29 -11.70 -8.38
CA TRP A 531 3.35 -10.30 -7.95
C TRP A 531 4.19 -9.46 -8.91
N PHE A 532 5.33 -9.97 -9.36
CA PHE A 532 6.02 -9.43 -10.52
C PHE A 532 5.58 -10.20 -11.76
N PRO A 533 4.81 -9.59 -12.69
CA PRO A 533 4.32 -10.30 -13.87
C PRO A 533 5.47 -10.70 -14.80
N ASP A 534 5.32 -11.83 -15.48
CA ASP A 534 6.32 -12.32 -16.42
C ASP A 534 6.44 -11.42 -17.66
N GLY A 535 7.67 -11.30 -18.18
CA GLY A 535 8.00 -10.48 -19.34
C GLY A 535 8.66 -9.14 -19.01
N GLY A 536 8.96 -8.36 -20.05
CA GLY A 536 9.64 -7.06 -19.92
C GLY A 536 11.06 -7.20 -19.36
N GLU A 537 11.38 -6.39 -18.35
CA GLU A 537 12.71 -6.29 -17.73
C GLU A 537 12.94 -7.31 -16.59
N LYS A 538 11.92 -8.10 -16.25
CA LYS A 538 12.00 -9.12 -15.19
C LYS A 538 12.99 -10.23 -15.58
N PRO A 539 14.03 -10.53 -14.77
CA PRO A 539 15.06 -11.50 -15.16
C PRO A 539 14.70 -12.97 -14.95
N TRP A 540 13.60 -13.30 -14.28
CA TRP A 540 13.14 -14.67 -14.05
C TRP A 540 11.71 -14.89 -14.54
N LEU A 541 11.33 -16.15 -14.72
CA LEU A 541 9.94 -16.56 -14.97
C LEU A 541 9.35 -17.22 -13.73
N ASN A 542 8.07 -16.98 -13.46
CA ASN A 542 7.38 -17.58 -12.31
C ASN A 542 7.33 -19.12 -12.38
N GLY A 543 7.23 -19.67 -13.59
CA GLY A 543 7.15 -21.12 -13.85
C GLY A 543 8.45 -21.75 -14.38
N ALA A 544 9.62 -21.18 -14.11
CA ALA A 544 10.89 -21.72 -14.61
C ALA A 544 11.26 -23.04 -13.92
N ALA A 545 11.10 -24.19 -14.57
CA ALA A 545 11.58 -25.47 -14.04
C ALA A 545 13.12 -25.59 -14.08
N THR A 546 13.73 -26.15 -13.04
CA THR A 546 15.20 -26.39 -12.95
C THR A 546 15.76 -27.43 -13.91
N SER A 547 14.95 -28.14 -14.70
CA SER A 547 15.44 -29.20 -15.58
C SER A 547 15.58 -28.75 -17.03
N LYS A 548 16.75 -29.03 -17.64
CA LYS A 548 16.94 -29.18 -19.10
C LYS A 548 16.13 -30.39 -19.64
N LEU A 549 14.84 -30.48 -19.34
CA LEU A 549 13.95 -31.48 -19.92
C LEU A 549 12.85 -30.78 -20.73
N PRO A 550 12.50 -31.31 -21.90
CA PRO A 550 11.49 -30.72 -22.77
C PRO A 550 10.13 -30.63 -22.05
N ILE A 551 9.41 -29.55 -22.36
CA ILE A 551 8.12 -29.11 -21.79
C ILE A 551 7.01 -30.19 -21.85
N SER A 552 7.19 -31.27 -22.59
CA SER A 552 6.21 -32.35 -22.76
C SER A 552 6.11 -33.36 -21.60
N TYR A 553 6.74 -33.11 -20.45
CA TYR A 553 6.76 -34.03 -19.31
C TYR A 553 6.52 -33.33 -17.97
N ILE A 554 5.67 -32.29 -17.96
CA ILE A 554 5.23 -31.62 -16.74
C ILE A 554 3.95 -32.30 -16.26
N ASP A 555 4.04 -32.98 -15.12
CA ASP A 555 2.92 -33.47 -14.33
C ASP A 555 2.37 -32.31 -13.48
N TRP A 556 1.14 -31.88 -13.78
CA TRP A 556 0.51 -30.70 -13.18
C TRP A 556 0.03 -30.93 -11.74
N GLU A 557 0.10 -32.16 -11.20
CA GLU A 557 -0.25 -32.47 -9.81
C GLU A 557 0.92 -32.32 -8.82
N ARG A 558 2.15 -32.04 -9.30
CA ARG A 558 3.36 -31.84 -8.46
C ARG A 558 4.01 -30.46 -8.66
N VAL A 559 3.23 -29.40 -8.44
CA VAL A 559 3.76 -28.04 -8.32
C VAL A 559 4.48 -27.89 -6.98
N ASP A 560 5.69 -28.43 -6.83
CA ASP A 560 6.50 -28.18 -5.61
C ASP A 560 8.01 -28.16 -5.92
N LEU A 561 8.66 -27.10 -5.44
CA LEU A 561 10.11 -26.83 -5.38
C LEU A 561 10.90 -26.64 -6.67
N THR A 562 10.70 -27.38 -7.77
CA THR A 562 11.58 -27.26 -8.95
C THR A 562 11.40 -25.96 -9.74
N LEU A 563 10.30 -25.23 -9.54
CA LEU A 563 9.99 -23.99 -10.25
C LEU A 563 10.61 -22.72 -9.62
N THR A 564 10.76 -22.69 -8.31
CA THR A 564 11.31 -21.53 -7.56
C THR A 564 12.84 -21.45 -7.63
N LEU A 565 13.50 -22.59 -7.73
CA LEU A 565 14.96 -22.70 -7.66
C LEU A 565 15.66 -22.09 -8.88
N ALA A 566 15.13 -22.31 -10.08
CA ALA A 566 15.65 -21.67 -11.29
C ALA A 566 15.39 -20.16 -11.25
N ALA A 567 14.21 -19.74 -10.75
CA ALA A 567 13.86 -18.33 -10.64
C ALA A 567 14.80 -17.57 -9.69
N MET A 568 15.11 -18.12 -8.50
CA MET A 568 16.09 -17.53 -7.58
C MET A 568 17.49 -17.44 -8.21
N ARG A 569 17.90 -18.48 -8.95
CA ARG A 569 19.19 -18.48 -9.67
C ARG A 569 19.22 -17.43 -10.76
N ASP A 570 18.19 -17.34 -11.61
CA ASP A 570 18.11 -16.37 -12.70
C ASP A 570 18.09 -14.94 -12.17
N PHE A 571 17.37 -14.73 -11.06
CA PHE A 571 17.41 -13.48 -10.30
C PHE A 571 18.85 -13.14 -9.85
N LEU A 572 19.56 -14.07 -9.21
CA LEU A 572 20.93 -13.84 -8.73
C LEU A 572 21.92 -13.63 -9.89
N VAL A 573 21.82 -14.39 -10.99
CA VAL A 573 22.67 -14.23 -12.17
C VAL A 573 22.47 -12.86 -12.82
N ALA A 574 21.26 -12.33 -12.77
CA ALA A 574 20.95 -11.00 -13.27
C ALA A 574 21.27 -9.86 -12.28
N LYS A 575 21.97 -10.13 -11.16
CA LYS A 575 22.28 -9.14 -10.12
C LYS A 575 22.83 -7.83 -10.67
N ASP A 576 23.75 -7.90 -11.62
CA ASP A 576 24.39 -6.70 -12.17
C ASP A 576 23.44 -5.81 -12.99
N LYS A 577 22.26 -6.32 -13.36
CA LYS A 577 21.21 -5.54 -14.04
C LYS A 577 20.32 -4.80 -13.06
N TRP A 578 19.92 -5.44 -11.95
CA TRP A 578 18.92 -4.88 -11.03
C TRP A 578 19.51 -4.30 -9.75
N TYR A 579 20.60 -4.83 -9.22
CA TYR A 579 21.20 -4.36 -7.97
C TYR A 579 21.66 -2.89 -8.02
N PRO A 580 22.13 -2.33 -9.16
CA PRO A 580 22.40 -0.90 -9.25
C PRO A 580 21.20 0.01 -8.96
N SER A 581 19.97 -0.51 -9.04
CA SER A 581 18.77 0.25 -8.65
C SER A 581 18.59 0.37 -7.12
N TRP A 582 19.30 -0.44 -6.32
CA TRP A 582 19.21 -0.45 -4.87
C TRP A 582 20.14 0.62 -4.26
N PRO A 583 19.60 1.74 -3.73
CA PRO A 583 20.42 2.89 -3.33
C PRO A 583 21.35 2.53 -2.17
N GLU A 584 22.59 3.06 -2.15
CA GLU A 584 23.48 2.90 -0.98
C GLU A 584 22.94 3.62 0.26
N ASN A 585 22.14 4.67 0.06
CA ASN A 585 21.47 5.37 1.14
C ASN A 585 20.42 4.46 1.80
N LEU A 586 20.64 4.13 3.07
CA LEU A 586 19.78 3.23 3.85
C LEU A 586 18.33 3.72 3.95
N GLU A 587 18.11 5.03 4.08
CA GLU A 587 16.76 5.59 4.16
C GLU A 587 15.97 5.45 2.86
N LYS A 588 16.64 5.25 1.72
CA LYS A 588 15.97 4.98 0.44
C LYS A 588 15.84 3.49 0.16
N ARG A 589 16.78 2.66 0.63
CA ARG A 589 16.76 1.21 0.41
C ARG A 589 15.83 0.47 1.37
N ALA A 590 15.66 0.99 2.59
CA ALA A 590 14.83 0.36 3.62
C ALA A 590 13.36 0.78 3.52
N LEU A 591 12.48 -0.08 4.02
CA LEU A 591 11.18 0.37 4.53
C LEU A 591 11.44 1.05 5.87
N VAL A 592 11.11 2.35 5.96
CA VAL A 592 11.36 3.18 7.15
C VAL A 592 10.04 3.56 7.78
N MET A 593 9.92 3.43 9.10
CA MET A 593 8.70 3.72 9.87
C MET A 593 8.97 4.69 11.01
#